data_AF-A0A5A5TKJ5-F1
#
_entry.id   AF-A0A5A5TKJ5-F1
#
_cell.length_a   1.000
_cell.length_b   1.000
_cell.length_c   1.000
_cell.angle_alpha   90.00
_cell.angle_beta   90.00
_cell.angle_gamma   90.00
#
_symmetry.space_group_name_H-M   'P 1'
#
loop_
_entity.id
_entity.type
_entity.pdbx_description
1 polymer ?
#
loop_
_entity_poly.entity_id
_entity_poly.type
_entity_poly.pdbx_seq_one_letter_code
_entity_poly.pdbx_strand_id
1 'polypeptide(L)'
;MSGRQGLPEASVGQRFLGILFAGVAVALWTWYAVANTNFLRTHPDLSSATWSTMIGVSTLLLVLLALPLAPASGGIPFGLQTLLEPRSPLLPFAVGSLILGTVVSWGGTWLWNRAFVALPVSLAGQLIVFEPITVLVYVAVADAQFPNLFEFLGASLIILGIMLGIRATRRS
;
A
#
# COMPACT_ATOMS: atom_id res chain seq x y z
N MET A 1 -22.76 6.77 -21.47
CA MET A 1 -23.04 6.50 -20.04
C MET A 1 -23.21 4.99 -19.88
N SER A 2 -22.11 4.24 -19.73
CA SER A 2 -22.13 2.77 -19.73
C SER A 2 -21.88 2.23 -18.31
N GLY A 3 -22.86 1.50 -17.78
CA GLY A 3 -22.66 0.37 -16.88
C GLY A 3 -21.89 0.57 -15.57
N ARG A 4 -22.38 1.41 -14.65
CA ARG A 4 -22.17 1.10 -13.22
C ARG A 4 -23.12 -0.05 -12.87
N GLN A 5 -22.67 -1.29 -13.06
CA GLN A 5 -23.32 -2.43 -12.42
C GLN A 5 -23.41 -2.10 -10.93
N GLY A 6 -24.63 -2.00 -10.40
CA GLY A 6 -24.86 -1.77 -8.99
C GLY A 6 -24.27 -2.93 -8.21
N LEU A 7 -23.16 -2.70 -7.52
CA LEU A 7 -22.63 -3.66 -6.57
C LEU A 7 -23.74 -4.00 -5.57
N PRO A 8 -23.90 -5.27 -5.17
CA PRO A 8 -24.92 -5.64 -4.19
C PRO A 8 -24.78 -4.77 -2.94
N GLU A 9 -25.89 -4.18 -2.50
CA GLU A 9 -25.90 -3.32 -1.32
C GLU A 9 -25.40 -4.12 -0.10
N ALA A 10 -24.23 -3.74 0.41
CA ALA A 10 -23.69 -4.35 1.61
C ALA A 10 -24.67 -4.12 2.78
N SER A 11 -25.08 -5.22 3.42
CA SER A 11 -25.91 -5.19 4.62
C SER A 11 -25.23 -4.36 5.73
N VAL A 12 -26.03 -3.80 6.63
CA VAL A 12 -25.52 -3.03 7.77
C VAL A 12 -24.46 -3.81 8.55
N GLY A 13 -24.68 -5.13 8.77
CA GLY A 13 -23.72 -6.02 9.42
C GLY A 13 -22.39 -6.13 8.67
N GLN A 14 -22.42 -6.26 7.34
CA GLN A 14 -21.21 -6.29 6.51
C GLN A 14 -20.44 -4.97 6.57
N ARG A 15 -21.14 -3.83 6.62
CA ARG A 15 -20.49 -2.51 6.75
C ARG A 15 -19.76 -2.38 8.09
N PHE A 16 -20.39 -2.79 9.19
CA PHE A 16 -19.75 -2.80 10.51
C PHE A 16 -18.53 -3.72 10.55
N LEU A 17 -18.63 -4.92 9.97
CA LEU A 17 -17.52 -5.85 9.91
C LEU A 17 -16.36 -5.29 9.07
N GLY A 18 -16.66 -4.63 7.95
CA GLY A 18 -15.66 -3.95 7.12
C GLY A 18 -14.94 -2.83 7.88
N ILE A 19 -15.67 -2.01 8.65
CA ILE A 19 -15.08 -0.97 9.51
C ILE A 19 -14.18 -1.59 10.57
N LEU A 20 -14.63 -2.68 11.21
CA LEU A 20 -13.82 -3.39 12.20
C LEU A 20 -12.52 -3.92 11.60
N PHE A 21 -12.59 -4.59 10.44
CA PHE A 21 -11.40 -5.09 9.77
C PHE A 21 -10.47 -3.98 9.29
N ALA A 22 -11.01 -2.86 8.81
CA ALA A 22 -10.20 -1.69 8.46
C ALA A 22 -9.45 -1.15 9.70
N GLY A 23 -10.13 -1.04 10.85
CA GLY A 23 -9.50 -0.62 12.11
C GLY A 23 -8.40 -1.58 12.57
N VAL A 24 -8.65 -2.89 12.52
CA VAL A 24 -7.65 -3.92 12.85
C VAL A 24 -6.46 -3.86 11.89
N ALA A 25 -6.70 -3.71 10.59
CA ALA A 25 -5.65 -3.58 9.59
C ALA A 25 -4.75 -2.36 9.86
N VAL A 26 -5.33 -1.20 10.18
CA VAL A 26 -4.59 0.02 10.53
C VAL A 26 -3.76 -0.18 11.80
N ALA A 27 -4.32 -0.84 12.83
CA ALA A 27 -3.62 -1.14 14.07
C ALA A 27 -2.42 -2.08 13.84
N LEU A 28 -2.63 -3.17 13.08
CA LEU A 28 -1.58 -4.12 12.73
C LEU A 28 -0.47 -3.47 11.90
N TRP A 29 -0.85 -2.66 10.91
CA TRP A 29 0.11 -1.95 10.06
C TRP A 29 0.95 -0.96 10.87
N THR A 30 0.31 -0.22 11.78
CA THR A 30 1.00 0.73 12.67
C THR A 30 1.96 0.01 13.62
N TRP A 31 1.51 -1.09 14.24
CA TRP A 31 2.37 -1.92 15.07
C TRP A 31 3.58 -2.46 14.28
N TYR A 32 3.35 -2.99 13.08
CA TYR A 32 4.41 -3.44 12.20
C TYR A 32 5.40 -2.32 11.91
N ALA A 33 4.94 -1.11 11.59
CA ALA A 33 5.81 0.02 11.31
C ALA A 33 6.80 0.31 12.45
N VAL A 34 6.30 0.32 13.69
CA VAL A 34 7.12 0.54 14.89
C VAL A 34 8.04 -0.66 15.16
N ALA A 35 7.50 -1.87 15.17
CA ALA A 35 8.22 -3.09 15.51
C ALA A 35 9.35 -3.37 14.50
N ASN A 36 9.07 -3.26 13.21
CA ASN A 36 10.04 -3.44 12.13
C ASN A 36 11.18 -2.42 12.22
N THR A 37 10.85 -1.16 12.47
CA THR A 37 11.85 -0.10 12.61
C THR A 37 12.75 -0.35 13.81
N ASN A 38 12.17 -0.73 14.95
CA ASN A 38 12.93 -1.07 16.15
C ASN A 38 13.83 -2.28 15.92
N PHE A 39 13.32 -3.32 15.25
CA PHE A 39 14.10 -4.51 14.90
C PHE A 39 15.32 -4.17 14.04
N LEU A 40 15.16 -3.36 13.00
CA LEU A 40 16.27 -2.94 12.14
C LEU A 40 17.28 -2.05 12.88
N ARG A 41 16.84 -1.24 13.84
CA ARG A 41 17.73 -0.43 14.68
C ARG A 41 18.56 -1.28 15.65
N THR A 42 18.01 -2.38 16.14
CA THR A 42 18.74 -3.30 17.04
C THR A 42 19.63 -4.31 16.31
N HIS A 43 19.48 -4.44 14.99
CA HIS A 43 20.27 -5.35 14.14
C HIS A 43 20.98 -4.58 13.02
N PRO A 44 22.00 -3.75 13.35
CA PRO A 44 22.70 -2.91 12.38
C PRO A 44 23.52 -3.70 11.34
N ASP A 45 23.77 -4.99 11.62
CA ASP A 45 24.37 -5.96 10.70
C ASP A 45 23.45 -6.28 9.50
N LEU A 46 22.13 -6.12 9.67
CA LEU A 46 21.14 -6.32 8.61
C LEU A 46 20.89 -5.03 7.84
N SER A 47 21.33 -5.00 6.57
CA SER A 47 21.00 -3.89 5.70
C SER A 47 19.49 -3.84 5.40
N SER A 48 18.94 -2.63 5.24
CA SER A 48 17.54 -2.44 4.84
C SER A 48 17.19 -3.15 3.53
N ALA A 49 18.15 -3.28 2.61
CA ALA A 49 17.97 -3.99 1.35
C ALA A 49 17.86 -5.50 1.56
N THR A 50 18.78 -6.08 2.35
CA THR A 50 18.77 -7.51 2.70
C THR A 50 17.46 -7.89 3.38
N TRP A 51 17.02 -7.08 4.36
CA TRP A 51 15.76 -7.30 5.05
C TRP A 51 14.55 -7.22 4.11
N SER A 52 14.52 -6.24 3.20
CA SER A 52 13.45 -6.11 2.21
C SER A 52 13.42 -7.31 1.25
N THR A 53 14.57 -7.87 0.90
CA THR A 53 14.66 -9.12 0.11
C THR A 53 14.11 -10.31 0.88
N MET A 54 14.42 -10.43 2.17
CA MET A 54 13.89 -11.52 3.01
C MET A 54 12.36 -11.47 3.07
N ILE A 55 11.79 -10.29 3.34
CA ILE A 55 10.34 -10.09 3.32
C ILE A 55 9.77 -10.43 1.94
N GLY A 56 10.38 -9.94 0.86
CA GLY A 56 9.96 -10.23 -0.51
C GLY A 56 9.92 -11.74 -0.79
N VAL A 57 10.98 -12.47 -0.46
CA VAL A 57 11.04 -13.94 -0.63
C VAL A 57 9.98 -14.63 0.24
N SER A 58 9.81 -14.24 1.49
CA SER A 58 8.76 -14.80 2.37
C SER A 58 7.36 -14.57 1.81
N THR A 59 7.06 -13.36 1.31
CA THR A 59 5.76 -13.07 0.69
C THR A 59 5.55 -13.85 -0.61
N LEU A 60 6.60 -14.04 -1.42
CA LEU A 60 6.53 -14.89 -2.61
C LEU A 60 6.17 -16.34 -2.23
N LEU A 61 6.81 -16.90 -1.22
CA LEU A 61 6.51 -18.25 -0.73
C LEU A 61 5.07 -18.34 -0.21
N LEU A 62 4.60 -17.35 0.56
CA LEU A 62 3.23 -17.28 1.04
C LEU A 62 2.22 -17.23 -0.12
N VAL A 63 2.50 -16.44 -1.16
CA VAL A 63 1.65 -16.36 -2.36
C VAL A 63 1.63 -17.71 -3.10
N LEU A 64 2.77 -18.37 -3.27
CA LEU A 64 2.84 -19.70 -3.91
C LEU A 64 2.01 -20.75 -3.15
N LEU A 65 1.95 -20.66 -1.82
CA LEU A 65 1.12 -21.54 -0.98
C LEU A 65 -0.36 -21.15 -0.99
N ALA A 66 -0.68 -19.86 -1.16
CA ALA A 66 -2.04 -19.35 -1.19
C ALA A 66 -2.71 -19.50 -2.57
N LEU A 67 -1.93 -19.50 -3.66
CA LEU A 67 -2.42 -19.60 -5.04
C LEU A 67 -3.38 -20.78 -5.27
N PRO A 68 -3.11 -22.02 -4.78
CA PRO A 68 -4.04 -23.14 -4.91
C PRO A 68 -5.40 -22.93 -4.23
N LEU A 69 -5.48 -22.04 -3.24
CA LEU A 69 -6.71 -21.71 -2.51
C LEU A 69 -7.54 -20.62 -3.19
N ALA A 70 -6.95 -19.89 -4.15
CA ALA A 70 -7.61 -18.79 -4.84
C ALA A 70 -8.93 -19.17 -5.54
N PRO A 71 -9.09 -20.36 -6.16
CA PRO A 71 -10.37 -20.74 -6.75
C PRO A 71 -11.50 -20.89 -5.72
N ALA A 72 -11.17 -21.24 -4.48
CA ALA A 72 -12.14 -21.44 -3.41
C ALA A 72 -12.55 -20.13 -2.70
N SER A 73 -11.84 -19.02 -2.92
CA SER A 73 -12.10 -17.75 -2.24
C SER A 73 -13.19 -16.89 -2.88
N GLY A 74 -13.75 -17.31 -4.02
CA GLY A 74 -14.67 -16.50 -4.82
C GLY A 74 -14.00 -15.31 -5.51
N GLY A 75 -12.65 -15.27 -5.53
CA GLY A 75 -11.88 -14.28 -6.26
C GLY A 75 -11.98 -14.44 -7.78
N ILE A 76 -11.45 -13.46 -8.52
CA ILE A 76 -11.44 -13.49 -9.99
C ILE A 76 -10.77 -14.80 -10.44
N PRO A 77 -11.45 -15.66 -11.22
CA PRO A 77 -10.86 -16.90 -11.71
C PRO A 77 -9.76 -16.57 -12.71
N PHE A 78 -8.52 -16.45 -12.23
CA PHE A 78 -7.35 -16.33 -13.08
C PHE A 78 -6.94 -17.73 -13.55
N GLY A 79 -7.55 -18.18 -14.65
CA GLY A 79 -7.18 -19.44 -15.27
C GLY A 79 -5.82 -19.30 -15.93
N LEU A 80 -4.86 -20.17 -15.57
CA LEU A 80 -3.56 -20.25 -16.25
C LEU A 80 -3.72 -20.45 -17.78
N GLN A 81 -4.83 -21.06 -18.20
CA GLN A 81 -5.22 -21.19 -19.61
C GLN A 81 -5.38 -19.86 -20.36
N THR A 82 -5.86 -18.80 -19.69
CA THR A 82 -5.99 -17.44 -20.26
C THR A 82 -4.63 -16.82 -20.61
N LEU A 83 -3.57 -17.31 -19.93
CA LEU A 83 -2.21 -16.93 -20.24
C LEU A 83 -1.70 -17.63 -21.52
N LEU A 84 -2.24 -18.77 -21.92
CA LEU A 84 -1.74 -19.54 -23.07
C LEU A 84 -2.40 -19.18 -24.40
N GLU A 85 -3.33 -18.23 -24.41
CA GLU A 85 -4.07 -17.84 -25.62
C GLU A 85 -3.20 -17.03 -26.62
N PRO A 86 -3.43 -17.13 -27.94
CA PRO A 86 -2.62 -16.45 -28.97
C PRO A 86 -2.57 -14.91 -28.88
N ARG A 87 -3.51 -14.29 -28.16
CA ARG A 87 -3.54 -12.85 -27.85
C ARG A 87 -3.37 -12.57 -26.35
N SER A 88 -2.67 -13.45 -25.65
CA SER A 88 -2.59 -13.37 -24.20
C SER A 88 -1.94 -12.05 -23.72
N PRO A 89 -2.48 -11.43 -22.66
CA PRO A 89 -1.82 -10.34 -21.96
C PRO A 89 -0.59 -10.80 -21.14
N LEU A 90 -0.06 -12.01 -21.38
CA LEU A 90 1.08 -12.60 -20.67
C LEU A 90 2.27 -11.66 -20.54
N LEU A 91 2.73 -11.10 -21.66
CA LEU A 91 3.91 -10.23 -21.67
C LEU A 91 3.68 -8.94 -20.87
N PRO A 92 2.64 -8.13 -21.12
CA PRO A 92 2.40 -6.94 -20.31
C PRO A 92 2.10 -7.27 -18.84
N PHE A 93 1.44 -8.40 -18.55
CA PHE A 93 1.23 -8.87 -17.18
C PHE A 93 2.55 -9.23 -16.48
N ALA A 94 3.44 -9.98 -17.14
CA ALA A 94 4.72 -10.38 -16.59
C ALA A 94 5.63 -9.17 -16.36
N VAL A 95 5.70 -8.26 -17.33
CA VAL A 95 6.48 -7.00 -17.22
C VAL A 95 5.90 -6.13 -16.10
N GLY A 96 4.59 -5.94 -16.06
CA GLY A 96 3.91 -5.18 -15.01
C GLY A 96 4.14 -5.78 -13.63
N SER A 97 4.01 -7.09 -13.49
CA SER A 97 4.26 -7.82 -12.23
C SER A 97 5.72 -7.69 -11.79
N LEU A 98 6.67 -7.76 -12.73
CA LEU A 98 8.08 -7.59 -12.42
C LEU A 98 8.36 -6.17 -11.92
N ILE A 99 7.84 -5.14 -12.59
CA ILE A 99 8.00 -3.73 -12.19
C ILE A 99 7.35 -3.49 -10.82
N LEU A 100 6.11 -3.94 -10.62
CA LEU A 100 5.39 -3.78 -9.36
C LEU A 100 6.07 -4.53 -8.21
N GLY A 101 6.56 -5.74 -8.44
CA GLY A 101 7.26 -6.53 -7.43
C GLY A 101 8.62 -5.96 -7.06
N THR A 102 9.41 -5.53 -8.05
CA THR A 102 10.79 -5.09 -7.82
C THR A 102 10.90 -3.60 -7.51
N VAL A 103 10.38 -2.74 -8.37
CA VAL A 103 10.54 -1.28 -8.22
C VAL A 103 9.60 -0.75 -7.16
N VAL A 104 8.31 -1.06 -7.28
CA VAL A 104 7.29 -0.49 -6.38
C VAL A 104 7.33 -1.17 -5.01
N SER A 105 7.30 -2.49 -4.95
CA SER A 105 7.20 -3.22 -3.68
C SER A 105 8.54 -3.35 -2.97
N TRP A 106 9.52 -4.02 -3.59
CA TRP A 106 10.84 -4.20 -2.97
C TRP A 106 11.59 -2.87 -2.80
N GLY A 107 11.65 -2.05 -3.86
CA GLY A 107 12.30 -0.75 -3.83
C GLY A 107 11.63 0.22 -2.84
N GLY A 108 10.29 0.26 -2.84
CA GLY A 108 9.52 1.03 -1.87
C GLY A 108 9.80 0.59 -0.43
N THR A 109 9.79 -0.72 -0.15
CA THR A 109 10.08 -1.27 1.18
C THR A 109 11.50 -0.95 1.62
N TRP A 110 12.48 -1.02 0.71
CA TRP A 110 13.87 -0.66 1.01
C TRP A 110 14.03 0.80 1.40
N LEU A 111 13.47 1.72 0.61
CA LEU A 111 13.51 3.16 0.89
C LEU A 111 12.75 3.50 2.18
N TRP A 112 11.59 2.89 2.38
CA TRP A 112 10.78 3.03 3.58
C TRP A 112 11.56 2.58 4.82
N ASN A 113 12.18 1.39 4.79
CA ASN A 113 13.02 0.89 5.88
C ASN A 113 14.19 1.85 6.18
N ARG A 114 14.87 2.32 5.13
CA ARG A 114 16.01 3.25 5.28
C ARG A 114 15.58 4.58 5.92
N ALA A 115 14.44 5.14 5.50
CA ALA A 115 13.91 6.38 6.04
C ALA A 115 13.46 6.22 7.51
N PHE A 116 12.72 5.16 7.81
CA PHE A 116 12.21 4.89 9.16
C PHE A 116 13.33 4.59 10.16
N VAL A 117 14.39 3.88 9.73
CA VAL A 117 15.56 3.68 10.59
C VAL A 117 16.26 5.00 10.88
N ALA A 118 16.41 5.88 9.88
CA ALA A 118 17.11 7.17 9.99
C ALA A 118 16.35 8.27 10.76
N LEU A 119 15.02 8.20 10.83
CA LEU A 119 14.18 9.25 11.41
C LEU A 119 13.41 8.78 12.65
N PRO A 120 13.19 9.62 13.68
CA PRO A 120 12.23 9.32 14.74
C PRO A 120 10.89 8.87 14.17
N VAL A 121 10.30 7.81 14.73
CA VAL A 121 9.07 7.18 14.21
C VAL A 121 7.92 8.18 14.10
N SER A 122 7.84 9.15 15.00
CA SER A 122 6.87 10.24 14.95
C SER A 122 7.03 11.13 13.71
N LEU A 123 8.27 11.48 13.35
CA LEU A 123 8.56 12.26 12.14
C LEU A 123 8.33 11.41 10.88
N ALA A 124 8.77 10.15 10.88
CA ALA A 124 8.55 9.24 9.76
C ALA A 124 7.04 9.02 9.49
N GLY A 125 6.23 8.87 10.54
CA GLY A 125 4.77 8.78 10.45
C GLY A 125 4.12 10.04 9.89
N GLN A 126 4.65 11.23 10.21
CA GLN A 126 4.18 12.49 9.63
C GLN A 126 4.50 12.58 8.12
N LEU A 127 5.61 12.01 7.66
CA LEU A 127 5.99 12.03 6.25
C LEU A 127 5.13 11.13 5.35
N ILE A 128 4.50 10.09 5.91
CA ILE A 128 3.60 9.20 5.13
C ILE A 128 2.51 9.99 4.43
N VAL A 129 2.11 11.14 4.99
CA VAL A 129 1.10 11.98 4.39
C VAL A 129 1.42 12.48 2.97
N PHE A 130 2.70 12.54 2.60
CA PHE A 130 3.10 12.92 1.26
C PHE A 130 2.68 11.88 0.23
N GLU A 131 2.48 10.62 0.63
CA GLU A 131 2.01 9.55 -0.24
C GLU A 131 0.62 9.84 -0.82
N PRO A 132 -0.46 10.05 -0.04
CA PRO A 132 -1.76 10.36 -0.61
C PRO A 132 -1.78 11.69 -1.38
N ILE A 133 -0.98 12.70 -0.98
CA ILE A 133 -0.86 13.95 -1.75
C ILE A 133 -0.24 13.68 -3.13
N THR A 134 0.83 12.89 -3.18
CA THR A 134 1.49 12.51 -4.43
C THR A 134 0.55 11.72 -5.33
N VAL A 135 -0.25 10.81 -4.75
CA VAL A 135 -1.28 10.07 -5.48
C VAL A 135 -2.33 11.01 -6.07
N LEU A 136 -2.84 11.99 -5.31
CA LEU A 136 -3.81 12.97 -5.82
C LEU A 136 -3.23 13.78 -6.99
N VAL A 137 -1.99 14.24 -6.87
CA VAL A 137 -1.29 14.95 -7.95
C VAL A 137 -1.09 14.04 -9.17
N TYR A 138 -0.65 12.81 -8.96
CA TYR A 138 -0.44 11.83 -10.02
C TYR A 138 -1.74 11.56 -10.81
N VAL A 139 -2.85 11.29 -10.10
CA VAL A 139 -4.16 11.05 -10.72
C VAL A 139 -4.63 12.28 -11.49
N ALA A 140 -4.51 13.48 -10.92
CA ALA A 140 -4.90 14.72 -11.60
C ALA A 140 -4.12 14.94 -12.90
N VAL A 141 -2.81 14.67 -12.89
CA VAL A 141 -1.96 14.76 -14.09
C VAL A 141 -2.32 13.67 -15.10
N ALA A 142 -2.52 12.43 -14.64
CA ALA A 142 -2.82 11.29 -15.51
C ALA A 142 -4.18 11.43 -16.21
N ASP A 143 -5.20 11.89 -15.50
CA ASP A 143 -6.55 12.10 -16.05
C ASP A 143 -6.69 13.43 -16.79
N ALA A 144 -5.64 14.28 -16.77
CA ALA A 144 -5.65 15.65 -17.28
C ALA A 144 -6.84 16.48 -16.76
N GLN A 145 -7.26 16.19 -15.53
CA GLN A 145 -8.39 16.83 -14.85
C GLN A 145 -7.95 17.35 -13.49
N PHE A 146 -8.40 18.56 -13.16
CA PHE A 146 -8.16 19.09 -11.82
C PHE A 146 -8.91 18.28 -10.78
N PRO A 147 -8.34 18.11 -9.57
CA PRO A 147 -9.04 17.47 -8.46
C PRO A 147 -10.37 18.18 -8.21
N ASN A 148 -11.40 17.41 -7.86
CA ASN A 148 -12.67 17.99 -7.44
C ASN A 148 -12.46 18.85 -6.18
N LEU A 149 -13.34 19.82 -5.93
CA LEU A 149 -13.30 20.69 -4.75
C LEU A 149 -13.19 19.89 -3.44
N PHE A 150 -13.88 18.75 -3.34
CA PHE A 150 -13.80 17.87 -2.16
C PHE A 150 -12.42 17.20 -1.99
N GLU A 151 -11.76 16.81 -3.08
CA GLU A 151 -10.41 16.24 -3.03
C GLU A 151 -9.40 17.30 -2.62
N PHE A 152 -9.56 18.53 -3.13
CA PHE A 152 -8.72 19.66 -2.77
C PHE A 152 -8.88 20.04 -1.29
N LEU A 153 -10.13 20.09 -0.79
CA LEU A 153 -10.43 20.34 0.62
C LEU A 153 -9.86 19.23 1.52
N GLY A 154 -10.02 17.97 1.13
CA GLY A 154 -9.45 16.82 1.83
C GLY A 154 -7.92 16.90 1.92
N ALA A 155 -7.25 17.15 0.79
CA ALA A 155 -5.80 17.33 0.74
C ALA A 155 -5.34 18.49 1.62
N SER A 156 -6.03 19.63 1.56
CA SER A 156 -5.73 20.82 2.35
C SER A 156 -5.86 20.56 3.85
N LEU A 157 -6.93 19.89 4.27
CA LEU A 157 -7.18 19.54 5.67
C LEU A 157 -6.11 18.58 6.20
N ILE A 158 -5.72 17.60 5.38
CA ILE A 158 -4.62 16.69 5.67
C ILE A 158 -3.34 17.50 5.90
N ILE A 159 -2.93 18.35 4.95
CA ILE A 159 -1.72 19.20 5.04
C ILE A 159 -1.73 20.04 6.32
N LEU A 160 -2.85 20.70 6.62
CA LEU A 160 -3.02 21.49 7.84
C LEU A 160 -2.82 20.65 9.10
N GLY A 161 -3.36 19.43 9.14
CA GLY A 161 -3.17 18.49 10.24
C GLY A 161 -1.70 18.19 10.52
N ILE A 162 -0.87 18.00 9.49
CA ILE A 162 0.57 17.75 9.67
C ILE A 162 1.31 18.99 10.13
N MET A 163 1.00 20.16 9.56
CA MET A 163 1.63 21.41 9.97
C MET A 163 1.40 21.67 11.46
N LEU A 164 0.18 21.40 11.95
CA LEU A 164 -0.15 21.46 13.38
C LEU A 164 0.59 20.37 14.18
N GLY A 165 0.63 19.14 13.66
CA GLY A 165 1.34 18.01 14.29
C GLY A 165 2.84 18.26 14.46
N ILE A 166 3.55 18.67 13.40
CA ILE A 166 4.98 19.03 13.43
C ILE A 166 5.23 20.18 14.42
N ARG A 167 4.35 21.19 14.43
CA ARG A 167 4.47 22.33 15.33
C ARG A 167 4.31 21.92 16.79
N ALA A 168 3.46 20.94 17.08
CA ALA A 168 3.28 20.38 18.41
C ALA A 168 4.51 19.57 18.85
N THR A 169 5.05 18.70 18.00
CA THR A 169 6.26 17.91 18.32
C THR A 169 7.54 18.74 18.42
N ARG A 170 7.62 19.90 17.78
CA ARG A 170 8.75 20.83 17.97
C ARG A 170 8.71 21.61 19.29
N ARG A 171 7.58 21.59 20.01
CA ARG A 171 7.38 22.34 21.27
C ARG A 171 7.54 21.47 22.53
N SER A 172 7.66 20.16 22.37
CA SER A 172 7.96 19.17 23.42
C SER A 172 9.43 18.81 23.41
#